data_AF-A0A1M3PG55-F1
#
_entry.id   AF-A0A1M3PG55-F1
#
_cell.length_a   1.000
_cell.length_b   1.000
_cell.length_c   1.000
_cell.angle_alpha   90.00
_cell.angle_beta   90.00
_cell.angle_gamma   90.00
#
_symmetry.space_group_name_H-M   'P 1'
#
loop_
_entity.id
_entity.type
_entity.pdbx_description
1 polymer ?
#
loop_
_entity_poly.entity_id
_entity_poly.type
_entity_poly.pdbx_seq_one_letter_code
_entity_poly.pdbx_strand_id
1 'polypeptide(L)'
;MIVIRVELWSAVTGEKSELARMHICNEGGTERVGNYSCRTLHGRSAAQLDKGRPQRTGSVTGHRRLDLHVWHLVAKALAAMGYGEK
;
A
#
# COMPACT_ATOMS: atom_id res chain seq x y z
N MET A 1 -2.76 10.95 -0.26
CA MET A 1 -2.72 9.55 0.24
C MET A 1 -2.81 8.63 -0.97
N ILE A 2 -1.93 7.63 -1.07
CA ILE A 2 -1.96 6.61 -2.12
C ILE A 2 -2.67 5.38 -1.53
N VAL A 3 -3.63 4.84 -2.26
CA VAL A 3 -4.36 3.61 -1.90
C VAL A 3 -3.99 2.54 -2.92
N ILE A 4 -3.48 1.41 -2.42
CA ILE A 4 -3.10 0.27 -3.23
C ILE A 4 -4.12 -0.83 -2.92
N ARG A 5 -4.77 -1.33 -3.96
CA ARG A 5 -5.73 -2.44 -3.86
C ARG A 5 -5.21 -3.63 -4.63
N VAL A 6 -5.34 -4.81 -4.04
CA VAL A 6 -5.14 -6.09 -4.73
C VAL A 6 -6.53 -6.65 -5.01
N GLU A 7 -6.85 -6.81 -6.28
CA GLU A 7 -8.16 -7.29 -6.72
C GLU A 7 -8.00 -8.62 -7.47
N LEU A 8 -8.89 -9.56 -7.20
CA LEU A 8 -9.09 -10.76 -8.01
C LEU A 8 -10.21 -10.49 -9.00
N TRP A 9 -9.87 -10.61 -10.28
CA TRP A 9 -10.81 -10.46 -11.39
C TRP A 9 -11.05 -11.84 -12.00
N SER A 10 -12.28 -12.34 -11.88
CA SER A 10 -12.67 -13.63 -12.43
C SER A 10 -12.92 -13.50 -13.93
N ALA A 11 -12.15 -14.21 -14.76
CA ALA A 11 -12.39 -14.27 -16.20
C ALA A 11 -13.64 -15.09 -16.57
N VAL A 12 -14.13 -15.94 -15.65
CA VAL A 12 -15.28 -16.82 -15.89
C VAL A 12 -16.59 -16.11 -15.54
N THR A 13 -16.65 -15.49 -14.36
CA THR A 13 -17.87 -14.84 -13.85
C THR A 13 -17.89 -13.33 -14.11
N GLY A 14 -16.74 -12.72 -14.45
CA GLY A 14 -16.59 -11.27 -14.57
C GLY A 14 -16.55 -10.52 -13.23
N GLU A 15 -16.69 -11.24 -12.12
CA GLU A 15 -16.72 -10.65 -10.79
C GLU A 15 -15.35 -10.10 -10.37
N LYS A 16 -15.38 -9.03 -9.59
CA LYS A 16 -14.20 -8.39 -9.00
C LYS A 16 -14.33 -8.42 -7.49
N SER A 17 -13.29 -8.89 -6.83
CA SER A 17 -13.23 -8.92 -5.37
C SER A 17 -11.92 -8.34 -4.86
N GLU A 18 -11.99 -7.49 -3.85
CA GLU A 18 -10.81 -6.92 -3.22
C GLU A 18 -10.27 -7.87 -2.16
N LEU A 19 -8.99 -8.25 -2.31
CA LEU A 19 -8.31 -9.21 -1.44
C LEU A 19 -7.48 -8.52 -0.36
N ALA A 20 -6.88 -7.37 -0.67
CA ALA A 20 -6.01 -6.64 0.24
C ALA A 20 -5.96 -5.15 -0.09
N ARG A 21 -5.71 -4.32 0.93
CA ARG A 21 -5.54 -2.87 0.80
C ARG A 21 -4.34 -2.37 1.59
N MET A 22 -3.59 -1.44 1.00
CA MET A 22 -2.53 -0.69 1.65
C MET A 22 -2.75 0.82 1.48
N HIS A 23 -2.52 1.56 2.55
CA HIS A 23 -2.50 3.03 2.54
C HIS A 23 -1.06 3.51 2.72
N ILE A 24 -0.64 4.45 1.86
CA ILE A 24 0.61 5.18 1.97
C ILE A 24 0.29 6.67 2.08
N CYS A 25 0.61 7.25 3.24
CA CYS A 25 0.33 8.64 3.58
C CYS A 25 1.64 9.44 3.52
N ASN A 26 1.65 10.57 2.83
CA ASN A 26 2.79 11.50 2.84
C ASN A 26 2.81 12.24 4.18
N GLU A 27 3.94 12.19 4.88
CA GLU A 27 4.16 12.82 6.19
C GLU A 27 5.07 14.06 6.11
N GLY A 28 5.59 14.39 4.93
CA GLY A 28 6.44 15.56 4.71
C GLY A 28 7.59 15.29 3.75
N GLY A 29 8.52 16.25 3.68
CA GLY A 29 9.66 16.24 2.77
C GLY A 29 9.65 17.45 1.81
N THR A 30 10.46 17.37 0.76
CA THR A 30 10.59 18.40 -0.28
C THR A 30 9.81 18.01 -1.53
N GLU A 31 9.65 18.91 -2.49
CA GLU A 31 8.96 18.63 -3.77
C GLU A 31 9.40 17.31 -4.41
N ARG A 32 10.71 17.00 -4.43
CA ARG A 32 11.26 15.81 -5.08
C ARG A 32 11.43 14.61 -4.14
N VAL A 33 11.40 14.82 -2.81
CA VAL A 33 11.69 13.79 -1.81
C VAL A 33 10.58 13.72 -0.76
N GLY A 34 9.94 12.57 -0.61
CA GLY A 34 8.85 12.36 0.35
C GLY A 34 9.20 11.36 1.46
N ASN A 35 8.64 11.62 2.64
CA ASN A 35 8.56 10.68 3.76
C ASN A 35 7.12 10.17 3.86
N TYR A 36 6.94 8.88 4.15
CA TYR A 36 5.65 8.23 4.09
C TYR A 36 5.42 7.28 5.25
N SER A 37 4.25 7.35 5.88
CA SER A 37 3.73 6.23 6.68
C SER A 37 2.94 5.27 5.81
N CYS A 38 3.13 3.99 6.09
CA CYS A 38 2.56 2.89 5.32
C CYS A 38 1.79 1.98 6.28
N ARG A 39 0.61 1.53 5.87
CA ARG A 39 -0.14 0.51 6.59
C ARG A 39 -0.90 -0.41 5.64
N THR A 40 -0.80 -1.70 5.88
CA THR A 40 -1.73 -2.68 5.30
C THR A 40 -2.96 -2.79 6.18
N LEU A 41 -4.10 -3.14 5.60
CA LEU A 41 -5.35 -3.30 6.34
C LEU A 41 -5.65 -4.78 6.59
N HIS A 42 -6.29 -5.05 7.73
CA HIS A 42 -6.76 -6.38 8.11
C HIS A 42 -8.10 -6.67 7.44
N GLY A 43 -8.17 -7.78 6.70
CA GLY A 43 -9.38 -8.24 6.02
C GLY A 43 -9.06 -8.95 4.71
N ARG A 44 -10.06 -9.63 4.16
CA ARG A 44 -10.00 -10.31 2.84
C ARG A 44 -11.20 -9.96 1.94
N SER A 45 -11.92 -8.90 2.30
CA SER A 45 -13.04 -8.37 1.51
C SER A 45 -13.10 -6.85 1.65
N ALA A 46 -13.66 -6.17 0.66
CA ALA A 46 -13.85 -4.72 0.69
C ALA A 46 -14.51 -4.25 2.00
N ALA A 47 -15.60 -4.91 2.42
CA ALA A 47 -16.31 -4.57 3.65
C ALA A 47 -15.46 -4.72 4.93
N GLN A 48 -14.51 -5.66 4.97
CA GLN A 48 -13.58 -5.77 6.10
C GLN A 48 -12.49 -4.69 6.02
N LEU A 49 -11.97 -4.44 4.83
CA LEU A 49 -10.90 -3.46 4.58
C LEU A 49 -11.40 -2.01 4.79
N ASP A 50 -12.68 -1.74 4.52
CA ASP A 50 -13.32 -0.44 4.76
C ASP A 50 -13.39 -0.06 6.24
N LYS A 51 -13.30 -1.05 7.15
CA LYS A 51 -13.16 -0.79 8.59
C LYS A 51 -11.84 -0.13 8.96
N GLY A 52 -10.86 -0.09 8.06
CA GLY A 52 -9.61 0.65 8.23
C GLY A 52 -8.68 0.10 9.30
N ARG A 53 -8.90 -1.13 9.79
CA ARG A 53 -8.09 -1.76 10.85
C ARG A 53 -6.68 -2.05 10.34
N PRO A 54 -5.60 -1.48 10.90
CA PRO A 54 -4.24 -1.78 10.47
C PRO A 54 -3.88 -3.25 10.76
N GLN A 55 -3.21 -3.91 9.81
CA GLN A 55 -2.61 -5.25 9.96
C GLN A 55 -1.11 -5.15 10.27
N ARG A 56 -0.39 -4.37 9.48
CA ARG A 56 1.02 -4.02 9.69
C ARG A 56 1.23 -2.56 9.35
N THR A 57 2.19 -1.94 10.03
CA THR A 57 2.58 -0.54 9.81
C THR A 57 4.09 -0.47 9.56
N GLY A 58 4.51 0.54 8.82
CA GLY A 58 5.91 0.82 8.52
C GLY A 58 6.08 2.24 8.00
N SER A 59 7.32 2.64 7.76
CA SER A 59 7.63 3.97 7.21
C SER A 59 8.67 3.87 6.10
N VAL A 60 8.58 4.81 5.16
CA VAL A 60 9.56 5.00 4.08
C VAL A 60 10.03 6.44 4.13
N THR A 61 11.32 6.64 4.37
CA THR A 61 11.93 7.98 4.40
C THR A 61 12.76 8.24 3.14
N GLY A 62 12.88 9.51 2.74
CA GLY A 62 13.78 9.92 1.66
C GLY A 62 13.43 9.37 0.27
N HIS A 63 12.15 9.07 -0.01
CA HIS A 63 11.76 8.51 -1.30
C HIS A 63 11.72 9.58 -2.40
N ARG A 64 12.49 9.39 -3.49
CA ARG A 64 12.51 10.30 -4.66
C ARG A 64 11.23 10.18 -5.50
N ARG A 65 10.19 10.92 -5.12
CA ARG A 65 8.80 10.73 -5.60
C ARG A 65 8.52 11.20 -7.03
N LEU A 66 9.36 12.08 -7.59
CA LEU A 66 9.23 12.53 -8.99
C LEU A 66 10.20 11.81 -9.94
N ASP A 67 11.24 11.17 -9.38
CA ASP A 67 12.28 10.51 -10.19
C ASP A 67 12.08 9.00 -10.30
N LEU A 68 11.23 8.41 -9.45
CA LEU A 68 10.99 6.96 -9.39
C LEU A 68 9.53 6.63 -9.63
N HIS A 69 9.29 5.55 -10.38
CA HIS A 69 7.94 5.01 -10.54
C HIS A 69 7.35 4.59 -9.19
N VAL A 70 6.03 4.77 -9.01
CA VAL A 70 5.32 4.50 -7.74
C VAL A 70 5.54 3.08 -7.20
N TRP A 71 5.80 2.11 -8.06
CA TRP A 71 6.13 0.74 -7.67
C TRP A 71 7.37 0.63 -6.78
N HIS A 72 8.35 1.53 -6.91
CA HIS A 72 9.49 1.58 -5.98
C HIS A 72 9.05 1.99 -4.57
N LEU A 73 8.07 2.91 -4.44
CA LEU A 73 7.51 3.27 -3.14
C LEU A 73 6.73 2.10 -2.54
N VAL A 74 5.90 1.44 -3.35
CA VAL A 74 5.13 0.25 -2.94
C VAL A 74 6.05 -0.87 -2.46
N ALA A 75 7.13 -1.16 -3.20
CA ALA A 75 8.10 -2.18 -2.81
C ALA A 75 8.80 -1.84 -1.49
N LYS A 76 9.26 -0.59 -1.32
CA LYS A 76 9.86 -0.11 -0.07
C LYS A 76 8.87 -0.19 1.10
N ALA A 77 7.62 0.15 0.87
CA ALA A 77 6.57 0.07 1.89
C ALA A 77 6.31 -1.38 2.34
N LEU A 78 6.24 -2.32 1.38
CA LEU A 78 6.07 -3.74 1.67
C LEU A 78 7.26 -4.29 2.47
N ALA A 79 8.49 -3.97 2.05
CA ALA A 79 9.70 -4.35 2.77
C ALA A 79 9.73 -3.76 4.19
N ALA A 80 9.41 -2.47 4.35
CA ALA A 80 9.34 -1.81 5.66
C ALA A 80 8.30 -2.42 6.62
N MET A 81 7.31 -3.17 6.09
CA MET A 81 6.33 -3.93 6.86
C MET A 81 6.67 -5.41 6.99
N GLY A 82 7.88 -5.84 6.59
CA GLY A 82 8.35 -7.22 6.66
C GLY A 82 7.62 -8.18 5.72
N TYR A 83 7.10 -7.69 4.59
CA TYR A 83 6.59 -8.55 3.52
C TYR A 83 7.72 -8.89 2.55
N GLY A 84 7.78 -10.14 2.11
CA GLY A 84 8.82 -10.62 1.18
C GLY A 84 10.11 -11.07 1.87
N GLU A 85 10.21 -10.89 3.20
CA GLU A 85 11.25 -11.51 4.03
C GLU A 85 10.77 -12.90 4.45
N LYS A 86 11.61 -13.92 4.23
CA LYS A 86 11.45 -15.30 4.68
C LYS A 86 12.65 -15.67 5.52
#